data_AF-A0A0C9Z0L4-F1
#
_entry.id   AF-A0A0C9Z0L4-F1
#
_cell.length_a   1.000
_cell.length_b   1.000
_cell.length_c   1.000
_cell.angle_alpha   90.00
_cell.angle_beta   90.00
_cell.angle_gamma   90.00
#
_symmetry.space_group_name_H-M   'P 1'
#
loop_
_entity.id
_entity.type
_entity.pdbx_description
1 polymer ?
#
loop_
_entity_poly.entity_id
_entity_poly.type
_entity_poly.pdbx_seq_one_letter_code
_entity_poly.pdbx_strand_id
1 'polypeptide(L)'
;MPQAETISIIGPLMDRNMALRRELTNTRNIFRETIQKIFAMAERDLSCAICLGVFSRPLTLPDCGHTYCGSCLESFFSKQIERCPFSQRTCPTCRNHATSAPVPAFTLHGLLDGMSVVAREMREALSASQVHFTPALDSFIGDT
;
A
#
# COMPACT_ATOMS: atom_id res chain seq x y z
N MET A 1 26.84 -51.11 -23.93
CA MET A 1 26.03 -50.95 -22.70
C MET A 1 25.98 -49.49 -22.23
N PRO A 2 25.47 -48.52 -23.01
CA PRO A 2 25.46 -47.10 -22.61
C PRO A 2 24.22 -46.67 -21.79
N GLN A 3 23.15 -47.46 -21.78
CA GLN A 3 21.87 -47.07 -21.17
C GLN A 3 21.87 -47.16 -19.63
N ALA A 4 22.63 -48.07 -19.03
CA ALA A 4 22.69 -48.24 -17.57
C ALA A 4 23.45 -47.10 -16.87
N GLU A 5 24.54 -46.61 -17.45
CA GLU A 5 25.28 -45.44 -16.95
C GLU A 5 24.47 -44.14 -17.06
N THR A 6 23.63 -44.03 -18.10
CA THR A 6 22.76 -42.87 -18.32
C THR A 6 21.69 -42.74 -17.21
N ILE A 7 21.11 -43.85 -16.74
CA ILE A 7 20.12 -43.85 -15.64
C ILE A 7 20.76 -43.49 -14.29
N SER A 8 22.00 -43.92 -14.05
CA SER A 8 22.74 -43.65 -12.80
C SER A 8 23.04 -42.16 -12.58
N ILE A 9 23.05 -41.34 -13.63
CA ILE A 9 23.35 -39.91 -13.57
C ILE A 9 22.07 -39.06 -13.57
N ILE A 10 21.04 -39.47 -14.30
CA ILE A 10 19.79 -38.71 -14.45
C ILE A 10 18.98 -38.64 -13.16
N GLY A 11 18.91 -39.73 -12.37
CA GLY A 11 18.17 -39.76 -11.10
C GLY A 11 18.60 -38.66 -10.12
N PRO A 12 19.89 -38.60 -9.72
CA PRO A 12 20.41 -37.55 -8.84
C PRO A 12 20.24 -36.12 -9.39
N LEU A 13 20.34 -35.95 -10.72
CA LEU A 13 20.09 -34.66 -11.36
C LEU A 13 18.62 -34.23 -11.27
N MET A 14 17.68 -35.16 -11.46
CA MET A 14 16.24 -34.91 -11.31
C MET A 14 15.86 -34.59 -9.86
N ASP A 15 16.42 -35.31 -8.89
CA ASP A 15 16.22 -35.03 -7.46
C ASP A 15 16.71 -33.63 -7.09
N ARG A 16 17.89 -33.24 -7.60
CA ARG A 16 18.43 -31.89 -7.41
C ARG A 16 17.58 -30.82 -8.10
N ASN A 17 17.05 -31.10 -9.29
CA ASN A 17 16.13 -30.21 -9.99
C ASN A 17 14.83 -30.02 -9.20
N MET A 18 14.30 -31.10 -8.61
CA MET A 18 13.10 -31.06 -7.78
C MET A 18 13.34 -30.27 -6.48
N ALA A 19 14.48 -30.47 -5.82
CA ALA A 19 14.86 -29.72 -4.63
C ALA A 19 14.98 -28.21 -4.92
N LEU A 20 15.67 -27.83 -6.00
CA LEU A 20 15.79 -26.43 -6.42
C LEU A 20 14.43 -25.78 -6.72
N ARG A 21 13.51 -26.52 -7.37
CA ARG A 21 12.15 -26.03 -7.64
C ARG A 21 11.35 -25.81 -6.35
N ARG A 22 11.49 -26.69 -5.36
CA ARG A 22 10.86 -26.52 -4.03
C ARG A 22 11.42 -25.30 -3.32
N GLU A 23 12.73 -25.14 -3.31
CA GLU A 23 13.40 -24.00 -2.67
C GLU A 23 12.98 -22.67 -3.32
N LEU A 24 12.95 -22.59 -4.65
CA LEU A 24 12.46 -21.42 -5.38
C LEU A 24 11.01 -21.10 -5.01
N THR A 25 10.15 -22.12 -4.94
CA THR A 25 8.75 -21.96 -4.55
C THR A 25 8.62 -21.43 -3.12
N ASN A 26 9.43 -21.97 -2.20
CA ASN A 26 9.46 -21.53 -0.81
C ASN A 26 9.89 -20.05 -0.69
N THR A 27 11.00 -19.68 -1.34
CA THR A 27 11.52 -18.30 -1.36
C THR A 27 10.49 -17.33 -1.95
N ARG A 28 9.82 -17.71 -3.04
CA ARG A 28 8.74 -16.92 -3.65
C ARG A 28 7.57 -16.71 -2.69
N ASN A 29 7.16 -17.76 -1.96
CA ASN A 29 6.05 -17.66 -1.02
C ASN A 29 6.39 -16.74 0.16
N ILE A 30 7.60 -16.83 0.71
CA ILE A 30 8.08 -15.96 1.80
C ILE A 30 8.13 -14.50 1.35
N PHE A 31 8.68 -14.24 0.15
CA PHE A 31 8.74 -12.90 -0.40
C PHE A 31 7.34 -12.30 -0.56
N ARG A 32 6.40 -13.07 -1.14
CA ARG A 32 5.00 -12.67 -1.29
C ARG A 32 4.37 -12.30 0.05
N GLU A 33 4.48 -13.15 1.06
CA GLU A 33 3.88 -12.90 2.38
C GLU A 33 4.48 -11.68 3.06
N THR A 34 5.80 -11.48 2.95
CA THR A 34 6.48 -10.32 3.52
C THR A 34 6.00 -9.03 2.87
N ILE A 35 5.92 -8.99 1.53
CA ILE A 35 5.45 -7.80 0.82
C ILE A 35 3.98 -7.52 1.10
N GLN A 36 3.12 -8.55 1.14
CA GLN A 36 1.70 -8.37 1.50
C GLN A 36 1.55 -7.71 2.88
N LYS A 37 2.35 -8.13 3.87
CA LYS A 37 2.35 -7.52 5.21
C LYS A 37 2.77 -6.05 5.17
N ILE A 38 3.79 -5.71 4.38
CA ILE A 38 4.26 -4.32 4.23
C ILE A 38 3.15 -3.44 3.67
N PHE A 39 2.48 -3.86 2.59
CA PHE A 39 1.39 -3.08 2.00
C PHE A 39 0.17 -2.97 2.93
N ALA A 40 -0.19 -4.03 3.64
CA ALA A 40 -1.29 -4.00 4.61
C ALA A 40 -0.98 -3.08 5.82
N MET A 41 0.28 -3.00 6.25
CA MET A 41 0.69 -2.02 7.26
C MET A 41 0.57 -0.60 6.72
N ALA A 42 1.12 -0.36 5.53
CA ALA A 42 1.10 0.96 4.92
C ALA A 42 -0.32 1.44 4.61
N GLU A 43 -1.21 0.58 4.12
CA GLU A 43 -2.60 0.94 3.88
C GLU A 43 -3.26 1.46 5.17
N ARG A 44 -3.05 0.79 6.31
CA ARG A 44 -3.60 1.22 7.60
C ARG A 44 -3.02 2.55 8.08
N ASP A 45 -1.70 2.72 7.98
CA ASP A 45 -1.00 3.89 8.53
C ASP A 45 -1.13 5.13 7.62
N LEU A 46 -1.40 4.92 6.33
CA LEU A 46 -1.50 5.96 5.30
C LEU A 46 -2.96 6.20 4.85
N SER A 47 -3.91 5.89 5.71
CA SER A 47 -5.35 6.06 5.44
C SER A 47 -5.90 7.35 6.04
N CYS A 48 -6.81 7.98 5.28
CA CYS A 48 -7.54 9.15 5.72
C CYS A 48 -8.67 8.77 6.67
N ALA A 49 -8.72 9.39 7.85
CA ALA A 49 -9.78 9.17 8.83
C ALA A 49 -11.18 9.64 8.38
N ILE A 50 -11.30 10.34 7.25
CA ILE A 50 -12.60 10.80 6.70
C ILE A 50 -13.16 9.81 5.69
N CYS A 51 -12.40 9.46 4.64
CA CYS A 51 -12.86 8.53 3.59
C CYS A 51 -12.46 7.08 3.82
N LEU A 52 -11.62 6.80 4.83
CA LEU A 52 -11.07 5.48 5.17
C LEU A 52 -10.23 4.83 4.05
N GLY A 53 -9.87 5.58 3.01
CA GLY A 53 -8.96 5.16 1.96
C GLY A 53 -7.59 5.80 2.08
N VAL A 54 -6.64 5.32 1.28
CA VAL A 54 -5.28 5.87 1.18
C VAL A 54 -5.31 7.37 0.86
N PHE A 55 -4.40 8.14 1.46
CA PHE A 55 -4.34 9.58 1.25
C PHE A 55 -4.20 9.96 -0.23
N SER A 56 -4.99 10.95 -0.67
CA SER A 56 -4.84 11.61 -1.97
C SER A 56 -4.61 13.10 -1.77
N ARG A 57 -3.47 13.61 -2.28
CA ARG A 57 -2.99 14.99 -2.08
C ARG A 57 -3.12 15.42 -0.61
N PRO A 58 -2.38 14.78 0.31
CA PRO A 58 -2.58 14.94 1.74
C PRO A 58 -2.33 16.37 2.23
N LEU A 59 -3.24 16.87 3.07
CA LEU A 59 -3.11 18.11 3.82
C LEU A 59 -3.02 17.81 5.33
N THR A 60 -2.03 18.40 5.99
CA THR A 60 -1.81 18.30 7.43
C THR A 60 -2.28 19.56 8.14
N LEU A 61 -2.96 19.39 9.27
CA LEU A 61 -3.32 20.49 10.17
C LEU A 61 -2.13 20.79 11.11
N PRO A 62 -1.45 21.95 10.99
CA PRO A 62 -0.25 22.24 11.81
C PRO A 62 -0.52 22.24 13.31
N ASP A 63 -1.71 22.67 13.72
CA ASP A 63 -2.07 22.84 15.14
C ASP A 63 -2.23 21.50 15.90
N CYS A 64 -2.30 20.35 15.20
CA CYS A 64 -2.41 19.03 15.83
C CYS A 64 -1.73 17.87 15.09
N GLY A 65 -1.15 18.10 13.92
CA GLY A 65 -0.43 17.09 13.13
C GLY A 65 -1.29 16.07 12.37
N HIS A 66 -2.62 16.09 12.51
CA HIS A 66 -3.48 15.16 11.77
C HIS A 66 -3.53 15.50 10.27
N THR A 67 -3.53 14.46 9.45
CA THR A 67 -3.48 14.54 7.99
C THR A 67 -4.69 13.89 7.35
N TYR A 68 -5.16 14.46 6.24
CA TYR A 68 -6.35 14.02 5.51
C TYR A 68 -6.15 14.18 4.01
N CYS A 69 -6.96 13.53 3.17
CA CYS A 69 -7.03 13.89 1.76
C CYS A 69 -7.44 15.35 1.61
N GLY A 70 -6.84 16.08 0.66
CA GLY A 70 -7.13 17.51 0.46
C GLY A 70 -8.63 17.77 0.25
N SER A 71 -9.26 17.02 -0.66
CA SER A 71 -10.69 17.13 -0.95
C SER A 71 -11.59 16.79 0.26
N CYS A 72 -11.18 15.83 1.09
CA CYS A 72 -11.93 15.44 2.28
C CYS A 72 -11.90 16.55 3.34
N LEU A 73 -10.73 17.14 3.57
CA LEU A 73 -10.56 18.23 4.53
C LEU A 73 -11.27 19.51 4.08
N GLU A 74 -11.14 19.86 2.79
CA GLU A 74 -11.86 20.98 2.18
C GLU A 74 -13.37 20.82 2.33
N SER A 75 -13.91 19.65 1.96
CA SER A 75 -15.35 19.36 2.08
C SER A 75 -15.85 19.42 3.53
N PHE A 76 -15.02 18.96 4.48
CA PHE A 76 -15.36 19.01 5.90
C PHE A 76 -15.48 20.46 6.40
N PHE A 77 -14.49 21.30 6.08
CA PHE A 77 -14.51 22.71 6.48
C PHE A 77 -15.63 23.50 5.81
N SER A 78 -15.92 23.26 4.52
CA SER A 78 -17.04 23.90 3.84
C SER A 78 -18.37 23.58 4.54
N LYS A 79 -18.63 22.30 4.87
CA LYS A 79 -19.84 21.89 5.60
C LYS A 79 -19.93 22.49 7.01
N GLN A 80 -18.80 22.71 7.68
CA GLN A 80 -18.78 23.34 9.00
C GLN A 80 -19.20 24.81 8.92
N ILE A 81 -18.66 25.54 7.93
CA ILE A 81 -19.00 26.95 7.68
C ILE A 81 -20.47 27.09 7.24
N GLU A 82 -20.97 26.21 6.38
CA GLU A 82 -22.38 26.19 5.96
C GLU A 82 -23.35 26.03 7.15
N ARG A 83 -22.99 25.18 8.13
CA ARG A 83 -23.81 24.95 9.34
C ARG A 83 -23.76 26.12 10.31
N CYS A 84 -22.59 26.75 10.45
CA CYS A 84 -22.39 27.89 11.33
C CYS A 84 -21.27 28.78 10.78
N PRO A 85 -21.60 29.89 10.10
CA PRO A 85 -20.62 30.75 9.43
C PRO A 85 -19.56 31.36 10.36
N PHE A 86 -19.87 31.44 11.66
CA PHE A 86 -18.99 31.98 12.69
C PHE A 86 -18.24 30.90 13.48
N SER A 87 -18.42 29.61 13.14
CA SER A 87 -17.73 28.52 13.83
C SER A 87 -16.25 28.48 13.46
N GLN A 88 -15.41 28.21 14.45
CA GLN A 88 -14.00 27.96 14.21
C GLN A 88 -13.82 26.58 13.57
N ARG A 89 -12.91 26.49 12.61
CA ARG A 89 -12.54 25.21 12.00
C ARG A 89 -11.97 24.28 13.06
N THR A 90 -12.39 23.02 13.05
CA THR A 90 -11.92 22.01 14.01
C THR A 90 -11.41 20.76 13.31
N CYS A 91 -10.40 20.14 13.90
CA CYS A 91 -9.83 18.88 13.42
C CYS A 91 -10.89 17.75 13.49
N PRO A 92 -11.14 17.02 12.38
CA PRO A 92 -12.07 15.88 12.37
C PRO A 92 -11.76 14.79 13.42
N THR A 93 -10.47 14.52 13.67
CA THR A 93 -10.03 13.44 14.57
C THR A 93 -10.01 13.85 16.04
N CYS A 94 -9.29 14.93 16.38
CA CYS A 94 -9.07 15.31 17.79
C CYS A 94 -9.89 16.51 18.26
N ARG A 95 -10.67 17.13 17.36
CA ARG A 95 -11.50 18.32 17.63
C ARG A 95 -10.74 19.57 18.07
N ASN A 96 -9.40 19.55 18.03
CA ASN A 96 -8.59 20.75 18.29
C ASN A 96 -8.91 21.84 17.25
N HIS A 97 -8.75 23.10 17.63
CA HIS A 97 -8.98 24.22 16.71
C HIS A 97 -7.94 24.20 15.60
N ALA A 98 -8.39 24.38 14.36
CA ALA A 98 -7.58 24.48 13.16
C ALA A 98 -7.51 25.95 12.73
N THR A 99 -6.75 26.73 13.49
CA THR A 99 -6.56 28.17 13.26
C THR A 99 -5.58 28.42 12.11
N SER A 100 -4.58 27.55 11.98
CA SER A 100 -3.58 27.62 10.92
C SER A 100 -4.13 27.04 9.62
N ALA A 101 -3.71 27.58 8.48
CA ALA A 101 -4.05 27.00 7.18
C ALA A 101 -3.46 25.58 7.07
N PRO A 102 -4.19 24.60 6.51
CA PRO A 102 -3.64 23.27 6.23
C PRO A 102 -2.43 23.37 5.30
N VAL A 103 -1.42 22.54 5.52
CA VAL A 103 -0.19 22.52 4.73
C VAL A 103 -0.11 21.21 3.92
N PRO A 104 0.34 21.25 2.65
CA PRO A 104 0.58 20.03 1.88
C PRO A 104 1.70 19.18 2.50
N ALA A 105 1.45 17.87 2.65
CA ALA A 105 2.44 16.92 3.14
C ALA A 105 3.24 16.33 1.96
N PHE A 106 4.16 17.11 1.38
CA PHE A 106 4.89 16.72 0.16
C PHE A 106 5.67 15.41 0.30
N THR A 107 6.35 15.19 1.44
CA THR A 107 7.09 13.93 1.67
C THR A 107 6.15 12.73 1.73
N LEU A 108 4.98 12.89 2.35
CA LEU A 108 3.96 11.85 2.39
C LEU A 108 3.39 11.58 0.99
N HIS A 109 3.13 12.63 0.21
CA HIS A 109 2.69 12.49 -1.17
C HIS A 109 3.71 11.73 -2.03
N GLY A 110 5.00 12.10 -1.96
CA GLY A 110 6.05 11.39 -2.70
C GLY A 110 6.23 9.94 -2.26
N LEU A 111 6.04 9.63 -0.97
CA LEU A 111 6.03 8.26 -0.48
C LEU A 111 4.87 7.46 -1.10
N LEU A 112 3.66 8.03 -1.12
CA LEU A 112 2.48 7.41 -1.71
C LEU A 112 2.68 7.14 -3.21
N ASP A 113 3.21 8.10 -3.95
CA ASP A 113 3.50 7.95 -5.38
C ASP A 113 4.51 6.81 -5.63
N GLY A 114 5.58 6.76 -4.83
CA GLY A 114 6.56 5.68 -4.89
C GLY A 114 5.93 4.31 -4.57
N MET A 115 5.06 4.25 -3.57
CA MET A 115 4.34 3.03 -3.22
C MET A 115 3.38 2.58 -4.32
N SER A 116 2.70 3.51 -5.00
CA SER A 116 1.86 3.20 -6.16
C SER A 116 2.66 2.59 -7.31
N VAL A 117 3.88 3.08 -7.57
CA VAL A 117 4.77 2.50 -8.58
C VAL A 117 5.14 1.06 -8.20
N VAL A 118 5.59 0.83 -6.97
CA VAL A 118 5.96 -0.51 -6.50
C VAL A 118 4.75 -1.45 -6.53
N ALA A 119 3.56 -0.98 -6.12
CA ALA A 119 2.34 -1.78 -6.15
C ALA A 119 1.96 -2.22 -7.58
N ARG A 120 2.14 -1.34 -8.57
CA ARG A 120 1.90 -1.66 -9.98
C ARG A 120 2.91 -2.67 -10.52
N GLU A 121 4.20 -2.47 -10.27
CA GLU A 121 5.25 -3.43 -10.69
C GLU A 121 5.03 -4.80 -10.04
N MET A 122 4.66 -4.81 -8.76
CA MET A 122 4.31 -6.02 -8.02
C MET A 122 3.11 -6.73 -8.66
N ARG A 123 2.05 -5.99 -9.01
CA ARG A 123 0.87 -6.54 -9.69
C ARG A 123 1.27 -7.18 -11.02
N GLU A 124 2.09 -6.53 -11.83
CA GLU A 124 2.59 -7.07 -13.09
C GLU A 124 3.39 -8.36 -12.89
N ALA A 125 4.38 -8.35 -11.99
CA ALA A 125 5.22 -9.52 -11.69
C ALA A 125 4.42 -10.72 -11.14
N LEU A 126 3.40 -10.45 -10.32
CA LEU A 126 2.54 -11.50 -9.74
C LEU A 126 1.49 -12.02 -10.73
N SER A 127 0.98 -11.17 -11.64
CA SER A 127 0.05 -11.59 -12.69
C SER A 127 0.68 -12.61 -13.65
N ALA A 128 1.97 -12.43 -13.96
CA ALA A 128 2.76 -13.39 -14.75
C ALA A 128 2.93 -14.75 -14.04
N SER A 129 2.64 -14.83 -12.74
CA SER A 129 2.84 -15.99 -11.88
C SER A 129 1.54 -16.67 -11.42
N GLN A 130 0.36 -16.29 -11.94
CA GLN A 130 -0.97 -16.78 -11.51
C GLN A 130 -1.21 -16.68 -9.98
N VAL A 131 -0.80 -15.57 -9.36
CA VAL A 131 -1.00 -15.35 -7.91
C VAL A 131 -2.15 -14.36 -7.70
N HIS A 132 -3.11 -14.69 -6.80
CA HIS A 132 -4.24 -13.81 -6.47
C HIS A 132 -3.83 -12.59 -5.63
N PHE A 133 -4.50 -11.47 -5.89
CA PHE A 133 -4.30 -10.16 -5.26
C PHE A 133 -4.79 -10.10 -3.81
N THR A 134 -4.21 -9.19 -3.02
CA THR A 134 -4.77 -8.76 -1.74
C THR A 134 -5.34 -7.35 -1.88
N PRO A 135 -6.45 -7.00 -1.19
CA PRO A 135 -7.09 -5.68 -1.26
C PRO A 135 -6.12 -4.51 -1.04
N ALA A 136 -5.11 -4.72 -0.19
CA ALA A 136 -4.13 -3.69 0.16
C ALA A 136 -3.30 -3.14 -1.00
N LEU A 137 -3.05 -3.93 -2.06
CA LEU A 137 -2.32 -3.43 -3.23
C LEU A 137 -3.22 -2.54 -4.10
N ASP A 138 -4.50 -2.86 -4.19
CA ASP A 138 -5.44 -2.18 -5.08
C ASP A 138 -5.68 -0.73 -4.61
N SER A 139 -5.71 -0.52 -3.29
CA SER A 139 -5.84 0.80 -2.65
C SER A 139 -4.71 1.78 -3.04
N PHE A 140 -3.50 1.29 -3.36
CA PHE A 140 -2.39 2.14 -3.81
C PHE A 140 -2.34 2.34 -5.32
N ILE A 141 -2.97 1.47 -6.10
CA ILE A 141 -3.00 1.57 -7.56
C ILE A 141 -4.11 2.53 -8.02
N GLY A 142 -5.14 2.74 -7.18
CA GLY A 142 -6.23 3.69 -7.43
C GLY A 142 -7.42 3.10 -8.19
N ASP A 143 -7.62 1.78 -8.12
CA ASP A 143 -8.69 1.06 -8.84
C ASP A 143 -9.99 0.85 -8.02
N THR A 144 -10.27 1.68 -7.02
CA THR A 144 -11.52 1.60 -6.22
C THR A 144 -12.43 2.80 -6.42
#